data_AF-A0A0P9MBC2-F1
#
_entry.id   AF-A0A0P9MBC2-F1
#
_cell.length_a   1.000
_cell.length_b   1.000
_cell.length_c   1.000
_cell.angle_alpha   90.00
_cell.angle_beta   90.00
_cell.angle_gamma   90.00
#
_symmetry.space_group_name_H-M   'P 1'
#
loop_
_entity.id
_entity.type
_entity.pdbx_description
1 polymer ?
#
loop_
_entity_poly.entity_id
_entity_poly.type
_entity_poly.pdbx_seq_one_letter_code
_entity_poly.pdbx_strand_id
1 'polypeptide(L)'
;MVNALQRFYVTCIGQKDFLFDIPSLYDYSCERLKSRFNTDFTEPHPDPESVRVTMAHYIPVPVAPGQTPQSIPAATQSVSETLVEYAIDRFLSRQDGVILLSSAHDKPLNASLTPAYVRDLVRSLDIAAGYRSMLDPILAATAPDYLKRRKLFVDQIPSLDILRAFALRLKNELSEQAYTVIENVLDMPDAIARLPVNGCKMVFSPLQLLPAKEGWEPTLVLNTYLMGPHESQSGPWVLYAPLHDEFVFKEYPDQAALLRDIHTSTYLQAYILDRVDPHLRKVYDKGGFVEPHLPFSAESSFDVPFDTPAPVTMQIDPYNGNCLLLMFEGALDTLKLQVQQHSVTNAEQRRAASRYLFTLGAEQVMALMPGRLGALVGII
;
A
#
# COMPACT_ATOMS: atom_id res chain seq x y z
N MET A 1 -8.77 -3.95 0.76
CA MET A 1 -9.50 -3.45 1.96
C MET A 1 -10.92 -2.97 1.69
N VAL A 2 -11.20 -1.98 0.80
CA VAL A 2 -12.60 -1.58 0.50
C VAL A 2 -13.40 -2.75 -0.09
N ASN A 3 -12.82 -3.51 -1.04
CA ASN A 3 -13.40 -4.75 -1.56
C ASN A 3 -13.47 -5.89 -0.52
N ALA A 4 -12.52 -5.93 0.43
CA ALA A 4 -12.52 -6.87 1.57
C ALA A 4 -13.71 -6.64 2.49
N LEU A 5 -13.94 -5.36 2.81
CA LEU A 5 -15.00 -4.87 3.67
C LEU A 5 -16.36 -5.00 2.98
N GLN A 6 -16.44 -4.76 1.66
CA GLN A 6 -17.64 -5.03 0.87
C GLN A 6 -17.99 -6.53 0.82
N ARG A 7 -17.00 -7.42 0.67
CA ARG A 7 -17.21 -8.88 0.75
C ARG A 7 -17.60 -9.32 2.16
N PHE A 8 -17.06 -8.67 3.19
CA PHE A 8 -17.47 -8.85 4.59
C PHE A 8 -18.95 -8.46 4.79
N TYR A 9 -19.40 -7.36 4.18
CA TYR A 9 -20.78 -6.88 4.25
C TYR A 9 -21.81 -7.84 3.64
N VAL A 10 -21.44 -8.61 2.61
CA VAL A 10 -22.35 -9.61 2.01
C VAL A 10 -22.70 -10.75 3.00
N THR A 11 -21.93 -10.90 4.08
CA THR A 11 -22.10 -12.00 5.05
C THR A 11 -22.71 -11.55 6.39
N CYS A 12 -22.70 -10.26 6.71
CA CYS A 12 -23.25 -9.71 7.96
C CYS A 12 -24.41 -8.74 7.67
N ILE A 13 -25.60 -9.13 8.10
CA ILE A 13 -26.91 -8.51 7.84
C ILE A 13 -26.93 -6.98 8.09
N GLY A 14 -27.26 -6.19 7.05
CA GLY A 14 -28.11 -4.99 7.11
C GLY A 14 -27.68 -3.74 7.90
N GLN A 15 -26.54 -3.72 8.59
CA GLN A 15 -26.06 -2.55 9.34
C GLN A 15 -24.89 -1.85 8.68
N LYS A 16 -24.88 -0.50 8.71
CA LYS A 16 -23.76 0.36 8.31
C LYS A 16 -22.44 -0.12 8.96
N ASP A 17 -21.37 -0.26 8.17
CA ASP A 17 -20.01 -0.54 8.68
C ASP A 17 -19.35 0.72 9.25
N PHE A 18 -18.17 0.60 9.85
CA PHE A 18 -17.44 1.76 10.41
C PHE A 18 -16.95 2.77 9.36
N LEU A 19 -16.94 2.42 8.07
CA LEU A 19 -16.64 3.29 6.93
C LEU A 19 -17.91 3.89 6.29
N PHE A 20 -19.06 3.82 6.96
CA PHE A 20 -20.32 4.38 6.46
C PHE A 20 -20.19 5.79 5.89
N ASP A 21 -20.98 6.09 4.86
CA ASP A 21 -21.01 7.40 4.19
C ASP A 21 -19.65 7.87 3.62
N ILE A 22 -18.66 6.97 3.52
CA ILE A 22 -17.42 7.16 2.74
C ILE A 22 -17.59 6.39 1.42
N PRO A 23 -17.68 7.07 0.27
CA PRO A 23 -17.75 6.37 -1.02
C PRO A 23 -16.43 5.65 -1.30
N SER A 24 -16.46 4.58 -2.09
CA SER A 24 -15.21 4.01 -2.59
C SER A 24 -14.48 5.04 -3.47
N LEU A 25 -13.15 4.91 -3.59
CA LEU A 25 -12.36 5.77 -4.47
C LEU A 25 -12.82 5.66 -5.94
N TYR A 26 -13.25 4.47 -6.35
CA TYR A 26 -13.84 4.22 -7.68
C TYR A 26 -15.16 4.96 -7.86
N ASP A 27 -16.11 4.81 -6.93
CA ASP A 27 -17.42 5.48 -7.01
C ASP A 27 -17.27 7.01 -6.98
N TYR A 28 -16.39 7.52 -6.13
CA TYR A 28 -16.07 8.94 -6.09
C TYR A 28 -15.50 9.44 -7.42
N SER A 29 -14.58 8.70 -8.04
CA SER A 29 -14.04 9.03 -9.36
C SER A 29 -15.13 9.03 -10.42
N CYS A 30 -15.97 7.99 -10.44
CA CYS A 30 -17.06 7.82 -11.40
C CYS A 30 -18.07 8.98 -11.31
N GLU A 31 -18.51 9.34 -10.11
CA GLU A 31 -19.42 10.48 -9.88
C GLU A 31 -18.80 11.81 -10.35
N ARG A 32 -17.53 12.07 -10.06
CA ARG A 32 -16.83 13.29 -10.50
C ARG A 32 -16.70 13.36 -12.02
N LEU A 33 -16.40 12.23 -12.66
CA LEU A 33 -16.32 12.15 -14.12
C LEU A 33 -17.69 12.33 -14.78
N LYS A 34 -18.74 11.66 -14.27
CA LYS A 34 -20.13 11.81 -14.74
C LYS A 34 -20.59 13.26 -14.63
N SER A 35 -20.38 13.90 -13.48
CA SER A 35 -20.70 15.32 -13.27
C SER A 35 -19.99 16.23 -14.28
N ARG A 36 -18.72 15.95 -14.58
CA ARG A 36 -17.96 16.73 -15.55
C ARG A 36 -18.41 16.48 -17.00
N PHE A 37 -18.71 15.24 -17.36
CA PHE A 37 -19.25 14.89 -18.67
C PHE A 37 -20.61 15.54 -18.95
N ASN A 38 -21.47 15.65 -17.93
CA ASN A 38 -22.75 16.36 -18.05
C ASN A 38 -22.57 17.86 -18.34
N THR A 39 -21.42 18.44 -17.96
CA THR A 39 -21.09 19.84 -18.23
C THR A 39 -20.47 20.02 -19.61
N ASP A 40 -19.58 19.10 -20.00
CA ASP A 40 -18.73 19.26 -21.19
C ASP A 40 -19.37 18.72 -22.49
N PHE A 41 -20.38 17.83 -22.38
CA PHE A 41 -21.06 17.23 -23.54
C PHE A 41 -22.55 17.52 -23.57
N THR A 42 -23.10 17.69 -24.76
CA THR A 42 -24.55 17.68 -25.00
C THR A 42 -25.06 16.23 -25.08
N GLU A 43 -26.31 15.99 -24.68
CA GLU A 43 -26.97 14.69 -24.76
C GLU A 43 -26.86 14.04 -26.17
N PRO A 44 -26.60 12.72 -26.28
CA PRO A 44 -26.42 11.77 -25.18
C PRO A 44 -25.03 11.89 -24.51
N HIS A 45 -25.01 11.97 -23.19
CA HIS A 45 -23.75 12.04 -22.44
C HIS A 45 -22.95 10.72 -22.56
N PRO A 46 -21.63 10.79 -22.81
CA PRO A 46 -20.78 9.61 -22.74
C PRO A 46 -20.80 8.98 -21.34
N ASP A 47 -20.60 7.67 -21.27
CA ASP A 47 -20.40 6.97 -20.00
C ASP A 47 -18.90 6.79 -19.75
N PRO A 48 -18.31 7.38 -18.66
CA PRO A 48 -16.89 7.23 -18.37
C PRO A 48 -16.47 5.76 -18.14
N GLU A 49 -17.37 4.89 -17.69
CA GLU A 49 -17.06 3.47 -17.46
C GLU A 49 -16.90 2.70 -18.78
N SER A 50 -17.53 3.20 -19.85
CA SER A 50 -17.41 2.64 -21.20
C SER A 50 -16.15 3.07 -21.95
N VAL A 51 -15.42 4.07 -21.45
CA VAL A 51 -14.19 4.59 -22.08
C VAL A 51 -12.98 3.82 -21.54
N ARG A 52 -12.22 3.19 -22.42
CA ARG A 52 -10.93 2.58 -22.09
C ARG A 52 -9.79 3.49 -22.46
N VAL A 53 -8.89 3.70 -21.52
CA VAL A 53 -7.63 4.43 -21.69
C VAL A 53 -6.52 3.40 -21.76
N THR A 54 -5.80 3.38 -22.88
CA THR A 54 -4.67 2.47 -23.07
C THR A 54 -3.40 3.28 -23.22
N MET A 55 -2.40 2.99 -22.40
CA MET A 55 -1.05 3.52 -22.57
C MET A 55 -0.21 2.49 -23.31
N ALA A 56 0.31 2.84 -24.48
CA ALA A 56 1.23 2.02 -25.26
C ALA A 56 2.67 2.56 -25.14
N HIS A 57 3.59 1.71 -24.67
CA HIS A 57 5.01 1.98 -24.58
C HIS A 57 5.76 1.24 -25.69
N TYR A 58 6.53 1.98 -26.48
CA TYR A 58 7.31 1.45 -27.61
C TYR A 58 8.77 1.31 -27.21
N ILE A 59 9.27 0.07 -27.14
CA ILE A 59 10.67 -0.20 -26.85
C ILE A 59 11.45 -0.15 -28.17
N PRO A 60 12.38 0.80 -28.38
CA PRO A 60 13.17 0.86 -29.60
C PRO A 60 14.17 -0.31 -29.67
N VAL A 61 14.51 -0.78 -30.88
CA VAL A 61 15.57 -1.76 -31.08
C VAL A 61 16.92 -1.11 -30.71
N PRO A 62 17.75 -1.73 -29.84
CA PRO A 62 19.10 -1.22 -29.57
C PRO A 62 19.91 -1.18 -30.87
N VAL A 63 20.48 -0.03 -31.20
CA VAL A 63 21.37 0.15 -32.36
C VAL A 63 22.77 0.49 -31.90
N ALA A 64 23.78 0.07 -32.66
CA ALA A 64 25.17 0.37 -32.35
C ALA A 64 25.43 1.89 -32.35
N PRO A 65 26.39 2.39 -31.54
CA PRO A 65 26.75 3.80 -31.53
C PRO A 65 27.06 4.31 -32.95
N GLY A 66 26.38 5.38 -33.38
CA GLY A 66 26.52 5.96 -34.73
C GLY A 66 25.51 5.46 -35.77
N GLN A 67 24.58 4.59 -35.40
CA GLN A 67 23.45 4.17 -36.25
C GLN A 67 22.14 4.83 -35.84
N THR A 68 21.24 5.06 -36.81
CA THR A 68 19.90 5.59 -36.55
C THR A 68 18.96 4.46 -36.09
N PRO A 69 18.24 4.61 -34.96
CA PRO A 69 17.23 3.65 -34.54
C PRO A 69 16.20 3.40 -35.64
N GLN A 70 15.82 2.14 -35.86
CA GLN A 70 14.71 1.83 -36.77
C GLN A 70 13.38 2.26 -36.16
N SER A 71 12.43 2.69 -37.00
CA SER A 71 11.09 3.12 -36.58
C SER A 71 10.15 1.98 -36.19
N ILE A 72 10.64 0.74 -36.17
CA ILE A 72 9.87 -0.45 -35.80
C ILE A 72 10.23 -0.81 -34.35
N PRO A 73 9.27 -0.79 -33.42
CA PRO A 73 9.52 -1.14 -32.02
C PRO A 73 9.89 -2.62 -31.88
N ALA A 74 10.86 -2.91 -31.02
CA ALA A 74 11.25 -4.28 -30.64
C ALA A 74 10.13 -5.00 -29.88
N ALA A 75 9.37 -4.26 -29.07
CA ALA A 75 8.19 -4.73 -28.36
C ALA A 75 7.25 -3.55 -28.06
N THR A 76 5.95 -3.82 -27.97
CA THR A 76 4.96 -2.87 -27.45
C THR A 76 4.40 -3.44 -26.16
N GLN A 77 4.59 -2.73 -25.05
CA GLN A 77 3.89 -3.02 -23.80
C GLN A 77 2.70 -2.10 -23.69
N SER A 78 1.52 -2.63 -23.38
CA SER A 78 0.33 -1.83 -23.17
C SER A 78 -0.33 -2.14 -21.84
N VAL A 79 -0.84 -1.10 -21.19
CA VAL A 79 -1.72 -1.20 -20.03
C VAL A 79 -3.02 -0.50 -20.40
N SER A 80 -4.15 -1.15 -20.10
CA SER A 80 -5.48 -0.66 -20.47
C SER A 80 -6.41 -0.74 -19.27
N GLU A 81 -7.05 0.37 -18.95
CA GLU A 81 -7.96 0.53 -17.82
C GLU A 81 -9.18 1.36 -18.25
N THR A 82 -10.22 1.39 -17.43
CA THR A 82 -11.33 2.33 -17.63
C THR A 82 -10.86 3.77 -17.39
N LEU A 83 -11.59 4.76 -17.93
CA LEU A 83 -11.32 6.17 -17.63
C LEU A 83 -11.46 6.47 -16.13
N VAL A 84 -12.32 5.74 -15.43
CA VAL A 84 -12.53 5.89 -13.98
C VAL A 84 -11.28 5.50 -13.19
N GLU A 85 -10.68 4.35 -13.51
CA GLU A 85 -9.43 3.86 -12.92
C GLU A 85 -8.25 4.76 -13.29
N TYR A 86 -8.10 5.08 -14.59
CA TYR A 86 -7.05 5.97 -15.08
C TYR A 86 -7.09 7.36 -14.41
N ALA A 87 -8.28 7.89 -14.11
CA ALA A 87 -8.42 9.18 -13.43
C ALA A 87 -7.91 9.15 -11.98
N ILE A 88 -7.91 7.98 -11.34
CA ILE A 88 -7.47 7.76 -9.96
C ILE A 88 -5.95 7.62 -9.90
N ASP A 89 -5.39 6.68 -10.66
CA ASP A 89 -4.00 6.27 -10.52
C ASP A 89 -3.06 6.91 -11.55
N ARG A 90 -3.60 7.33 -12.70
CA ARG A 90 -2.88 7.91 -13.84
C ARG A 90 -1.72 7.02 -14.31
N PHE A 91 -1.93 5.70 -14.28
CA PHE A 91 -0.91 4.65 -14.43
C PHE A 91 0.33 4.90 -13.55
N LEU A 92 0.06 5.30 -12.31
CA LEU A 92 0.96 5.53 -11.16
C LEU A 92 2.23 6.34 -11.47
N SER A 93 2.12 7.28 -12.41
CA SER A 93 3.13 8.27 -12.85
C SER A 93 4.23 7.82 -13.81
N ARG A 94 3.95 6.84 -14.69
CA ARG A 94 4.75 6.60 -15.92
C ARG A 94 4.70 7.82 -16.87
N GLN A 95 5.79 8.07 -17.61
CA GLN A 95 5.97 9.27 -18.45
C GLN A 95 6.20 8.98 -19.92
N ASP A 96 6.28 7.70 -20.24
CA ASP A 96 6.79 7.14 -21.45
C ASP A 96 5.71 6.27 -22.08
N GLY A 97 4.86 6.88 -22.89
CA GLY A 97 3.82 6.16 -23.61
C GLY A 97 2.85 7.07 -24.35
N VAL A 98 2.18 6.50 -25.36
CA VAL A 98 1.11 7.17 -26.10
C VAL A 98 -0.23 6.72 -25.53
N ILE A 99 -1.10 7.68 -25.22
CA ILE A 99 -2.46 7.40 -24.78
C ILE A 99 -3.35 7.18 -26.01
N LEU A 100 -4.00 6.02 -26.04
CA LEU A 100 -5.00 5.62 -27.00
C LEU A 100 -6.34 5.47 -26.26
N LEU A 101 -7.43 5.82 -26.94
CA LEU A 101 -8.79 5.69 -26.40
C LEU A 101 -9.57 4.67 -27.22
N SER A 102 -10.30 3.80 -26.54
CA SER A 102 -11.24 2.87 -27.16
C SER A 102 -12.54 2.78 -26.34
N SER A 103 -13.58 2.21 -26.95
CA SER A 103 -14.83 1.91 -26.24
C SER A 103 -14.80 0.46 -25.76
N ALA A 104 -15.38 0.19 -24.60
CA ALA A 104 -15.51 -1.16 -24.06
C ALA A 104 -16.47 -2.06 -24.88
N HIS A 105 -17.28 -1.49 -25.79
CA HIS A 105 -18.34 -2.21 -26.52
C HIS A 105 -18.28 -2.04 -28.04
N ASP A 106 -17.10 -1.75 -28.60
CA ASP A 106 -16.88 -1.49 -30.04
C ASP A 106 -17.80 -0.40 -30.64
N LYS A 107 -18.42 0.43 -29.78
CA LYS A 107 -19.16 1.62 -30.21
C LYS A 107 -18.16 2.73 -30.53
N PRO A 108 -18.38 3.53 -31.59
CA PRO A 108 -17.52 4.66 -31.87
C PRO A 108 -17.58 5.65 -30.68
N LEU A 109 -16.41 6.01 -30.17
CA LEU A 109 -16.29 7.07 -29.16
C LEU A 109 -16.77 8.40 -29.75
N ASN A 110 -17.31 9.27 -28.92
CA ASN A 110 -17.61 10.65 -29.31
C ASN A 110 -16.31 11.31 -29.83
N ALA A 111 -16.35 11.95 -31.00
CA ALA A 111 -15.17 12.55 -31.63
C ALA A 111 -14.47 13.60 -30.75
N SER A 112 -15.19 14.21 -29.80
CA SER A 112 -14.64 15.17 -28.85
C SER A 112 -13.88 14.51 -27.69
N LEU A 113 -14.04 13.19 -27.46
CA LEU A 113 -13.25 12.41 -26.52
C LEU A 113 -11.87 12.10 -27.13
N THR A 114 -10.98 13.09 -27.06
CA THR A 114 -9.60 12.96 -27.52
C THR A 114 -8.65 12.63 -26.35
N PRO A 115 -7.47 12.04 -26.63
CA PRO A 115 -6.45 11.88 -25.59
C PRO A 115 -6.03 13.19 -24.91
N ALA A 116 -6.06 14.32 -25.64
CA ALA A 116 -5.78 15.64 -25.07
C ALA A 116 -6.86 16.06 -24.07
N TYR A 117 -8.13 15.93 -24.46
CA TYR A 117 -9.26 16.19 -23.57
C TYR A 117 -9.21 15.33 -22.31
N VAL A 118 -8.97 14.02 -22.43
CA VAL A 118 -8.88 13.10 -21.28
C VAL A 118 -7.75 13.51 -20.33
N ARG A 119 -6.58 13.92 -20.83
CA ARG A 119 -5.49 14.43 -19.98
C ARG A 119 -5.88 15.71 -19.25
N ASP A 120 -6.51 16.65 -19.94
CA ASP A 120 -6.94 17.92 -19.34
C ASP A 120 -8.04 17.72 -18.30
N LEU A 121 -9.00 16.85 -18.60
CA LEU A 121 -10.06 16.40 -17.71
C LEU A 121 -9.47 15.85 -16.40
N VAL A 122 -8.65 14.81 -16.51
CA VAL A 122 -8.06 14.12 -15.34
C VAL A 122 -7.20 15.06 -14.51
N ARG A 123 -6.41 15.93 -15.17
CA ARG A 123 -5.62 16.96 -14.51
C ARG A 123 -6.49 17.98 -13.77
N SER A 124 -7.59 18.42 -14.39
CA SER A 124 -8.49 19.42 -13.81
C SER A 124 -9.27 18.89 -12.61
N LEU A 125 -9.65 17.60 -12.64
CA LEU A 125 -10.43 16.98 -11.57
C LEU A 125 -9.58 16.62 -10.35
N ASP A 126 -8.31 16.25 -10.56
CA ASP A 126 -7.38 15.82 -9.49
C ASP A 126 -8.05 14.91 -8.45
N ILE A 127 -8.62 13.80 -8.93
CA ILE A 127 -9.48 12.89 -8.16
C ILE A 127 -8.82 12.47 -6.86
N ALA A 128 -7.54 12.08 -6.90
CA ALA A 128 -6.76 11.70 -5.74
C ALA A 128 -6.71 12.81 -4.68
N ALA A 129 -6.38 14.05 -5.09
CA ALA A 129 -6.27 15.17 -4.16
C ALA A 129 -7.64 15.53 -3.56
N GLY A 130 -8.69 15.53 -4.38
CA GLY A 130 -10.06 15.77 -3.94
C GLY A 130 -10.56 14.71 -2.96
N TYR A 131 -10.29 13.42 -3.23
CA TYR A 131 -10.69 12.32 -2.35
C TYR A 131 -9.94 12.37 -1.02
N ARG A 132 -8.61 12.56 -1.03
CA ARG A 132 -7.81 12.69 0.20
C ARG A 132 -8.29 13.87 1.06
N SER A 133 -8.54 15.02 0.44
CA SER A 133 -9.07 16.22 1.13
C SER A 133 -10.47 16.02 1.72
N MET A 134 -11.29 15.17 1.10
CA MET A 134 -12.60 14.77 1.64
C MET A 134 -12.46 13.77 2.80
N LEU A 135 -11.54 12.81 2.69
CA LEU A 135 -11.37 11.72 3.65
C LEU A 135 -10.80 12.19 4.99
N ASP A 136 -9.79 13.06 4.98
CA ASP A 136 -9.09 13.51 6.18
C ASP A 136 -10.01 14.08 7.28
N PRO A 137 -10.91 15.05 7.01
CA PRO A 137 -11.80 15.58 8.04
C PRO A 137 -12.86 14.57 8.49
N ILE A 138 -13.24 13.60 7.65
CA ILE A 138 -14.23 12.56 8.02
C ILE A 138 -13.63 11.54 9.00
N LEU A 139 -12.34 11.24 8.86
CA LEU A 139 -11.62 10.28 9.70
C LEU A 139 -10.94 10.90 10.93
N ALA A 140 -10.94 12.23 11.03
CA ALA A 140 -10.30 12.92 12.16
C ALA A 140 -10.94 12.55 13.50
N ALA A 141 -10.14 12.47 14.56
CA ALA A 141 -10.63 12.23 15.93
C ALA A 141 -11.64 13.29 16.42
N THR A 142 -11.59 14.50 15.84
CA THR A 142 -12.52 15.59 16.12
C THR A 142 -13.81 15.53 15.30
N ALA A 143 -13.96 14.58 14.38
CA ALA A 143 -15.13 14.45 13.53
C ALA A 143 -16.37 14.04 14.36
N PRO A 144 -17.56 14.60 14.10
CA PRO A 144 -18.77 14.26 14.85
C PRO A 144 -19.09 12.76 14.87
N ASP A 145 -18.81 12.07 13.77
CA ASP A 145 -19.10 10.64 13.60
C ASP A 145 -17.96 9.71 14.07
N TYR A 146 -16.81 10.24 14.52
CA TYR A 146 -15.63 9.42 14.89
C TYR A 146 -15.97 8.36 15.94
N LEU A 147 -16.66 8.76 17.01
CA LEU A 147 -17.05 7.84 18.08
C LEU A 147 -18.04 6.76 17.62
N LYS A 148 -18.90 7.09 16.64
CA LYS A 148 -19.84 6.13 16.05
C LYS A 148 -19.11 5.12 15.17
N ARG A 149 -18.17 5.57 14.33
CA ARG A 149 -17.29 4.67 13.55
C ARG A 149 -16.50 3.75 14.46
N ARG A 150 -15.90 4.29 15.51
CA ARG A 150 -15.16 3.52 16.52
C ARG A 150 -16.03 2.46 17.17
N LYS A 151 -17.24 2.81 17.58
CA LYS A 151 -18.20 1.86 18.15
C LYS A 151 -18.53 0.73 17.16
N LEU A 152 -18.83 1.04 15.91
CA LEU A 152 -19.11 0.03 14.89
C LEU A 152 -17.91 -0.89 14.66
N PHE A 153 -16.69 -0.35 14.62
CA PHE A 153 -15.48 -1.15 14.50
C PHE A 153 -15.33 -2.14 15.66
N VAL A 154 -15.44 -1.65 16.90
CA VAL A 154 -15.32 -2.46 18.12
C VAL A 154 -16.43 -3.50 18.22
N ASP A 155 -17.65 -3.17 17.80
CA ASP A 155 -18.80 -4.08 17.86
C ASP A 155 -18.75 -5.17 16.76
N GLN A 156 -18.05 -4.94 15.65
CA GLN A 156 -18.09 -5.81 14.46
C GLN A 156 -16.80 -6.62 14.21
N ILE A 157 -15.64 -5.96 14.26
CA ILE A 157 -14.38 -6.54 13.81
C ILE A 157 -13.86 -7.66 14.72
N PRO A 158 -13.84 -7.52 16.06
CA PRO A 158 -13.32 -8.57 16.94
C PRO A 158 -14.11 -9.87 16.81
N SER A 159 -15.44 -9.80 16.83
CA SER A 159 -16.30 -10.98 16.72
C SER A 159 -16.13 -11.71 15.39
N LEU A 160 -15.98 -10.96 14.29
CA LEU A 160 -15.65 -11.53 12.99
C LEU A 160 -14.30 -12.24 13.01
N ASP A 161 -13.28 -11.61 13.56
CA ASP A 161 -11.93 -12.14 13.53
C ASP A 161 -11.77 -13.35 14.47
N ILE A 162 -12.49 -13.40 15.59
CA ILE A 162 -12.61 -14.61 16.42
C ILE A 162 -13.27 -15.75 15.62
N LEU A 163 -14.37 -15.48 14.89
CA LEU A 163 -15.01 -16.49 14.04
C LEU A 163 -14.08 -16.99 12.92
N ARG A 164 -13.29 -16.09 12.32
CA ARG A 164 -12.27 -16.46 11.33
C ARG A 164 -11.18 -17.33 11.96
N ALA A 165 -10.66 -16.96 13.12
CA ALA A 165 -9.67 -17.75 13.85
C ALA A 165 -10.22 -19.15 14.19
N PHE A 166 -11.49 -19.24 14.58
CA PHE A 166 -12.17 -20.52 14.83
C PHE A 166 -12.23 -21.37 13.57
N ALA A 167 -12.59 -20.79 12.42
CA ALA A 167 -12.62 -21.49 11.14
C ALA A 167 -11.23 -21.98 10.71
N LEU A 168 -10.18 -21.17 10.90
CA LEU A 168 -8.79 -21.56 10.62
C LEU A 168 -8.33 -22.70 11.55
N ARG A 169 -8.73 -22.67 12.82
CA ARG A 169 -8.48 -23.77 13.77
C ARG A 169 -9.12 -25.07 13.30
N LEU A 170 -10.38 -25.03 12.85
CA LEU A 170 -11.08 -26.22 12.33
C LEU A 170 -10.42 -26.80 11.06
N LYS A 171 -9.73 -25.95 10.28
CA LYS A 171 -8.96 -26.36 9.10
C LYS A 171 -7.53 -26.84 9.44
N ASN A 172 -7.13 -26.82 10.71
CA ASN A 172 -5.76 -27.06 11.16
C ASN A 172 -4.73 -26.07 10.59
N GLU A 173 -5.16 -24.85 10.22
CA GLU A 173 -4.28 -23.75 9.81
C GLU A 173 -3.83 -22.90 11.02
N LEU A 174 -4.54 -23.01 12.15
CA LEU A 174 -4.15 -22.49 13.45
C LEU A 174 -4.24 -23.59 14.50
N SER A 175 -3.30 -23.60 15.44
CA SER A 175 -3.35 -24.44 16.63
C SER A 175 -4.44 -24.00 17.61
N GLU A 176 -4.82 -24.89 18.52
CA GLU A 176 -5.75 -24.56 19.61
C GLU A 176 -5.16 -23.50 20.56
N GLN A 177 -3.85 -23.52 20.76
CA GLN A 177 -3.16 -22.51 21.57
C GLN A 177 -3.20 -21.14 20.90
N ALA A 178 -2.89 -21.04 19.60
CA ALA A 178 -2.96 -19.79 18.86
C ALA A 178 -4.38 -19.22 18.83
N TYR A 179 -5.40 -20.07 18.64
CA TYR A 179 -6.80 -19.66 18.75
C TYR A 179 -7.12 -19.07 20.12
N THR A 180 -6.70 -19.73 21.20
CA THR A 180 -6.96 -19.28 22.58
C THR A 180 -6.28 -17.94 22.87
N VAL A 181 -5.07 -17.70 22.33
CA VAL A 181 -4.40 -16.41 22.41
C VAL A 181 -5.21 -15.33 21.70
N ILE A 182 -5.69 -15.60 20.49
CA ILE A 182 -6.51 -14.65 19.71
C ILE A 182 -7.81 -14.31 20.44
N GLU A 183 -8.55 -15.32 20.88
CA GLU A 183 -9.81 -15.16 21.63
C GLU A 183 -9.58 -14.35 22.91
N ASN A 184 -8.56 -14.71 23.71
CA ASN A 184 -8.22 -13.98 24.94
C ASN A 184 -7.89 -12.50 24.69
N VAL A 185 -7.12 -12.20 23.65
CA VAL A 185 -6.72 -10.82 23.35
C VAL A 185 -7.90 -9.98 22.83
N LEU A 186 -8.74 -10.56 21.98
CA LEU A 186 -9.86 -9.85 21.36
C LEU A 186 -11.09 -9.73 22.28
N ASP A 187 -11.38 -10.73 23.12
CA ASP A 187 -12.48 -10.68 24.10
C ASP A 187 -12.11 -9.85 25.35
N MET A 188 -10.83 -9.82 25.72
CA MET A 188 -10.32 -9.02 26.83
C MET A 188 -9.29 -7.99 26.33
N PRO A 189 -9.76 -6.90 25.69
CA PRO A 189 -8.87 -6.01 24.94
C PRO A 189 -8.03 -5.08 25.82
N ASP A 190 -8.43 -4.86 27.06
CA ASP A 190 -7.64 -4.11 28.05
C ASP A 190 -6.48 -4.98 28.56
N ALA A 191 -5.25 -4.57 28.25
CA ALA A 191 -4.05 -5.35 28.57
C ALA A 191 -3.77 -5.51 30.08
N ILE A 192 -4.30 -4.61 30.93
CA ILE A 192 -4.12 -4.66 32.38
C ILE A 192 -5.15 -5.61 32.99
N ALA A 193 -6.40 -5.56 32.51
CA ALA A 193 -7.49 -6.40 33.02
C ALA A 193 -7.53 -7.81 32.39
N ARG A 194 -6.82 -8.04 31.27
CA ARG A 194 -6.78 -9.32 30.56
C ARG A 194 -6.30 -10.45 31.47
N LEU A 195 -7.12 -11.50 31.57
CA LEU A 195 -6.77 -12.70 32.33
C LEU A 195 -5.70 -13.50 31.58
N PRO A 196 -4.76 -14.14 32.30
CA PRO A 196 -3.75 -14.99 31.69
C PRO A 196 -4.37 -16.25 31.09
N VAL A 197 -3.78 -16.75 30.00
CA VAL A 197 -4.10 -18.05 29.40
C VAL A 197 -3.16 -19.08 29.99
N ASN A 198 -3.70 -20.12 30.65
CA ASN A 198 -2.91 -21.17 31.30
C ASN A 198 -1.83 -20.62 32.27
N GLY A 199 -2.12 -19.50 32.95
CA GLY A 199 -1.18 -18.83 33.85
C GLY A 199 -0.14 -17.94 33.17
N CYS A 200 -0.14 -17.87 31.83
CA CYS A 200 0.74 -17.04 31.03
C CYS A 200 0.05 -15.74 30.59
N LYS A 201 0.69 -14.58 30.79
CA LYS A 201 0.15 -13.29 30.36
C LYS A 201 0.33 -13.14 28.85
N MET A 202 -0.74 -12.85 28.12
CA MET A 202 -0.71 -12.61 26.68
C MET A 202 -0.55 -11.12 26.36
N VAL A 203 0.34 -10.82 25.43
CA VAL A 203 0.63 -9.46 24.95
C VAL A 203 0.01 -9.21 23.59
N PHE A 204 -0.23 -7.92 23.30
CA PHE A 204 -0.59 -7.41 21.99
C PHE A 204 0.38 -6.27 21.66
N SER A 205 1.18 -6.42 20.61
CA SER A 205 2.20 -5.44 20.21
C SER A 205 1.96 -5.03 18.77
N PRO A 206 2.03 -3.74 18.42
CA PRO A 206 2.24 -3.35 17.02
C PRO A 206 3.49 -4.04 16.46
N LEU A 207 3.47 -4.40 15.18
CA LEU A 207 4.68 -4.88 14.50
C LEU A 207 5.58 -3.68 14.19
N GLN A 208 6.77 -3.67 14.79
CA GLN A 208 7.78 -2.66 14.57
C GLN A 208 9.07 -3.30 14.08
N LEU A 209 9.65 -2.73 13.01
CA LEU A 209 10.89 -3.20 12.39
C LEU A 209 12.05 -2.28 12.78
N LEU A 210 13.14 -2.87 13.25
CA LEU A 210 14.38 -2.18 13.55
C LEU A 210 15.38 -2.42 12.41
N PRO A 211 15.72 -1.40 11.63
CA PRO A 211 16.68 -1.56 10.53
C PRO A 211 18.14 -1.58 11.01
N ALA A 212 18.41 -1.12 12.24
CA ALA A 212 19.70 -1.22 12.90
C ALA A 212 19.53 -1.29 14.42
N LYS A 213 20.55 -1.76 15.13
CA LYS A 213 20.54 -1.86 16.60
C LYS A 213 20.60 -0.52 17.31
N GLU A 214 21.21 0.49 16.70
CA GLU A 214 21.43 1.81 17.30
C GLU A 214 21.20 2.92 16.28
N GLY A 215 20.76 4.08 16.75
CA GLY A 215 20.61 5.29 15.93
C GLY A 215 19.44 5.31 14.95
N TRP A 216 18.54 4.32 15.02
CA TRP A 216 17.37 4.20 14.14
C TRP A 216 16.10 3.98 14.93
N GLU A 217 15.07 4.77 14.62
CA GLU A 217 13.74 4.60 15.19
C GLU A 217 13.05 3.35 14.59
N PRO A 218 12.22 2.63 15.37
CA PRO A 218 11.45 1.50 14.86
C PRO A 218 10.46 1.94 13.79
N THR A 219 10.44 1.24 12.66
CA THR A 219 9.46 1.45 11.61
C THR A 219 8.19 0.66 11.92
N LEU A 220 7.10 1.37 12.17
CA LEU A 220 5.78 0.79 12.37
C LEU A 220 5.24 0.19 11.06
N VAL A 221 4.77 -1.05 11.11
CA VAL A 221 3.97 -1.66 10.05
C VAL A 221 2.50 -1.41 10.38
N LEU A 222 1.84 -0.52 9.63
CA LEU A 222 0.49 -0.06 9.94
C LEU A 222 -0.52 -1.20 9.95
N ASN A 223 -1.37 -1.20 10.99
CA ASN A 223 -2.44 -2.17 11.19
C ASN A 223 -1.99 -3.64 11.09
N THR A 224 -0.79 -3.91 11.61
CA THR A 224 -0.22 -5.25 11.77
C THR A 224 0.23 -5.41 13.20
N TYR A 225 -0.18 -6.50 13.84
CA TYR A 225 0.03 -6.73 15.26
C TYR A 225 0.58 -8.13 15.53
N LEU A 226 1.19 -8.28 16.69
CA LEU A 226 1.71 -9.53 17.21
C LEU A 226 0.97 -9.86 18.50
N MET A 227 0.47 -11.08 18.59
CA MET A 227 -0.10 -11.65 19.80
C MET A 227 0.76 -12.82 20.25
N GLY A 228 1.07 -12.90 21.53
CA GLY A 228 1.92 -13.97 22.03
C GLY A 228 2.14 -13.90 23.53
N PRO A 229 2.93 -14.84 24.07
CA PRO A 229 3.32 -14.80 25.48
C PRO A 229 4.16 -13.56 25.81
N HIS A 230 3.96 -13.00 27.00
CA HIS A 230 4.86 -12.00 27.56
C HIS A 230 6.27 -12.59 27.72
N GLU A 231 7.31 -11.77 27.58
CA GLU A 231 8.72 -12.17 27.44
C GLU A 231 9.15 -13.36 28.32
N SER A 232 10.02 -14.20 27.75
CA SER A 232 10.62 -15.41 28.37
C SER A 232 9.72 -16.63 28.52
N GLN A 233 8.46 -16.58 28.09
CA GLN A 233 7.55 -17.74 28.11
C GLN A 233 7.43 -18.39 26.72
N SER A 234 7.51 -19.72 26.67
CA SER A 234 7.30 -20.49 25.45
C SER A 234 5.83 -20.46 25.03
N GLY A 235 5.58 -20.34 23.72
CA GLY A 235 4.24 -20.37 23.16
C GLY A 235 4.21 -19.80 21.75
N PRO A 236 3.12 -20.06 21.00
CA PRO A 236 2.99 -19.57 19.64
C PRO A 236 2.89 -18.04 19.60
N TRP A 237 3.44 -17.46 18.53
CA TRP A 237 3.28 -16.07 18.16
C TRP A 237 2.34 -15.98 16.97
N VAL A 238 1.35 -15.10 17.05
CA VAL A 238 0.38 -14.88 15.98
C VAL A 238 0.62 -13.50 15.39
N LEU A 239 0.94 -13.46 14.10
CA LEU A 239 0.86 -12.25 13.29
C LEU A 239 -0.59 -12.02 12.91
N TYR A 240 -1.11 -10.85 13.26
CA TYR A 240 -2.49 -10.45 13.04
C TYR A 240 -2.57 -9.24 12.11
N ALA A 241 -3.30 -9.42 11.01
CA ALA A 241 -3.49 -8.47 9.92
C ALA A 241 -4.99 -8.20 9.73
N PRO A 242 -5.62 -7.38 10.58
CA PRO A 242 -7.05 -7.09 10.45
C PRO A 242 -7.39 -6.53 9.08
N LEU A 243 -8.56 -6.94 8.54
CA LEU A 243 -9.12 -6.47 7.27
C LEU A 243 -8.26 -6.76 6.03
N HIS A 244 -7.27 -7.64 6.14
CA HIS A 244 -6.48 -8.09 5.01
C HIS A 244 -7.18 -9.25 4.28
N ASP A 245 -7.16 -9.18 2.94
CA ASP A 245 -7.97 -10.04 2.07
C ASP A 245 -7.44 -11.48 1.99
N GLU A 246 -6.11 -11.65 2.03
CA GLU A 246 -5.49 -12.94 1.75
C GLU A 246 -5.14 -13.74 3.01
N PHE A 247 -4.78 -13.05 4.09
CA PHE A 247 -4.58 -13.66 5.41
C PHE A 247 -4.93 -12.67 6.51
N VAL A 248 -5.62 -13.15 7.56
CA VAL A 248 -5.91 -12.36 8.77
C VAL A 248 -4.99 -12.77 9.93
N PHE A 249 -4.71 -14.07 10.05
CA PHE A 249 -3.85 -14.63 11.08
C PHE A 249 -2.78 -15.52 10.46
N LYS A 250 -1.58 -15.47 11.01
CA LYS A 250 -0.51 -16.42 10.70
C LYS A 250 0.23 -16.77 11.98
N GLU A 251 0.24 -18.06 12.33
CA GLU A 251 0.92 -18.58 13.51
C GLU A 251 2.39 -18.91 13.22
N TYR A 252 3.22 -18.66 14.21
CA TYR A 252 4.63 -19.03 14.26
C TYR A 252 4.92 -19.72 15.60
N PRO A 253 5.81 -20.73 15.63
CA PRO A 253 6.16 -21.42 16.87
C PRO A 253 6.90 -20.52 17.88
N ASP A 254 7.64 -19.52 17.40
CA ASP A 254 8.40 -18.57 18.20
C ASP A 254 8.70 -17.28 17.41
N GLN A 255 9.28 -16.27 18.09
CA GLN A 255 9.66 -15.00 17.46
C GLN A 255 10.74 -15.17 16.39
N ALA A 256 11.64 -16.15 16.51
CA ALA A 256 12.72 -16.37 15.56
C ALA A 256 12.19 -16.92 14.23
N ALA A 257 11.15 -17.76 14.27
CA ALA A 257 10.46 -18.27 13.09
C ALA A 257 9.71 -17.16 12.35
N LEU A 258 9.06 -16.24 13.07
CA LEU A 258 8.47 -15.03 12.49
C LEU A 258 9.54 -14.16 11.83
N LEU A 259 10.65 -13.90 12.53
CA LEU A 259 11.73 -13.07 12.00
C LEU A 259 12.33 -13.66 10.72
N ARG A 260 12.56 -14.97 10.71
CA ARG A 260 13.02 -15.69 9.52
C ARG A 260 12.04 -15.53 8.36
N ASP A 261 10.73 -15.62 8.61
CA ASP A 261 9.73 -15.44 7.56
C ASP A 261 9.74 -14.00 7.00
N ILE A 262 9.95 -12.98 7.84
CA ILE A 262 10.15 -11.59 7.39
C ILE A 262 11.36 -11.49 6.45
N HIS A 263 12.44 -12.24 6.70
CA HIS A 263 13.63 -12.23 5.86
C HIS A 263 13.49 -13.02 4.57
N THR A 264 12.68 -14.08 4.54
CA THR A 264 12.66 -15.03 3.41
C THR A 264 11.38 -15.03 2.58
N SER A 265 10.24 -14.65 3.16
CA SER A 265 8.94 -14.73 2.48
C SER A 265 8.69 -13.47 1.66
N THR A 266 8.80 -13.58 0.34
CA THR A 266 8.52 -12.49 -0.61
C THR A 266 7.10 -11.95 -0.46
N TYR A 267 6.16 -12.82 -0.12
CA TYR A 267 4.77 -12.46 0.13
C TYR A 267 4.60 -11.61 1.40
N LEU A 268 5.22 -12.02 2.52
CA LEU A 268 5.16 -11.23 3.75
C LEU A 268 5.90 -9.90 3.60
N GLN A 269 7.03 -9.91 2.89
CA GLN A 269 7.76 -8.69 2.56
C GLN A 269 6.90 -7.72 1.76
N ALA A 270 6.22 -8.18 0.70
CA ALA A 270 5.30 -7.34 -0.06
C ALA A 270 4.19 -6.75 0.83
N TYR A 271 3.57 -7.59 1.67
CA TYR A 271 2.56 -7.14 2.64
C TYR A 271 3.07 -6.04 3.58
N ILE A 272 4.28 -6.21 4.12
CA ILE A 272 4.91 -5.24 5.02
C ILE A 272 5.25 -3.96 4.28
N LEU A 273 5.87 -4.05 3.10
CA LEU A 273 6.26 -2.88 2.32
C LEU A 273 5.05 -2.01 1.94
N ASP A 274 3.88 -2.61 1.77
CA ASP A 274 2.63 -1.90 1.49
C ASP A 274 2.03 -1.23 2.74
N ARG A 275 2.59 -1.47 3.93
CA ARG A 275 2.10 -0.94 5.22
C ARG A 275 3.09 -0.07 5.97
N VAL A 276 4.28 0.15 5.44
CA VAL A 276 5.25 1.11 5.99
C VAL A 276 5.12 2.47 5.32
N ASP A 277 5.65 3.51 5.96
CA ASP A 277 5.75 4.83 5.35
C ASP A 277 6.46 4.73 3.98
N PRO A 278 5.88 5.30 2.90
CA PRO A 278 6.49 5.27 1.57
C PRO A 278 7.94 5.79 1.52
N HIS A 279 8.34 6.70 2.41
CA HIS A 279 9.71 7.22 2.49
C HIS A 279 10.71 6.21 3.09
N LEU A 280 10.24 5.33 3.97
CA LEU A 280 11.04 4.29 4.62
C LEU A 280 11.07 3.00 3.81
N ARG A 281 10.12 2.80 2.87
CA ARG A 281 10.05 1.60 2.02
C ARG A 281 11.39 1.23 1.37
N LYS A 282 12.16 2.23 0.90
CA LYS A 282 13.47 2.03 0.25
C LYS A 282 14.55 1.41 1.16
N VAL A 283 14.36 1.48 2.48
CA VAL A 283 15.26 0.84 3.45
C VAL A 283 15.10 -0.68 3.40
N TYR A 284 13.90 -1.15 3.12
CA TYR A 284 13.49 -2.55 3.23
C TYR A 284 13.31 -3.25 1.87
N ASP A 285 13.04 -2.50 0.79
CA ASP A 285 12.82 -3.07 -0.53
C ASP A 285 14.09 -3.70 -1.12
N LYS A 286 13.94 -4.51 -2.18
CA LYS A 286 15.05 -5.08 -2.97
C LYS A 286 16.15 -5.78 -2.14
N GLY A 287 15.77 -6.51 -1.09
CA GLY A 287 16.71 -7.23 -0.22
C GLY A 287 16.97 -6.54 1.12
N GLY A 288 16.43 -5.34 1.34
CA GLY A 288 16.59 -4.54 2.55
C GLY A 288 16.12 -5.18 3.86
N PHE A 289 15.35 -6.27 3.82
CA PHE A 289 15.03 -7.05 5.03
C PHE A 289 16.24 -7.82 5.58
N VAL A 290 17.16 -8.23 4.69
CA VAL A 290 18.41 -8.93 5.05
C VAL A 290 19.58 -7.95 5.12
N GLU A 291 19.62 -6.98 4.21
CA GLU A 291 20.66 -5.95 4.16
C GLU A 291 20.03 -4.55 4.02
N PRO A 292 19.55 -3.93 5.13
CA PRO A 292 18.87 -2.64 5.11
C PRO A 292 19.63 -1.54 4.38
N HIS A 293 18.95 -0.80 3.50
CA HIS A 293 19.56 0.31 2.74
C HIS A 293 19.62 1.59 3.59
N LEU A 294 20.54 1.61 4.55
CA LEU A 294 20.74 2.73 5.46
C LEU A 294 21.54 3.86 4.74
N PRO A 295 21.01 5.09 4.64
CA PRO A 295 21.76 6.22 4.10
C PRO A 295 22.97 6.53 4.98
N PHE A 296 24.14 6.65 4.38
CA PHE A 296 25.35 7.15 5.05
C PHE A 296 25.55 8.64 4.74
N SER A 297 25.94 9.42 5.74
CA SER A 297 26.33 10.83 5.54
C SER A 297 27.80 10.90 5.15
N ALA A 298 28.09 11.29 3.90
CA ALA A 298 29.46 11.52 3.44
C ALA A 298 30.10 12.79 4.05
N GLU A 299 29.34 13.63 4.74
CA GLU A 299 29.82 14.90 5.32
C GLU A 299 30.44 14.75 6.71
N SER A 300 30.22 13.62 7.41
CA SER A 300 30.58 13.48 8.84
C SER A 300 31.71 12.49 9.14
N SER A 301 32.19 11.70 8.18
CA SER A 301 33.45 10.95 8.32
C SER A 301 33.91 10.44 6.96
N PHE A 302 35.21 10.49 6.67
CA PHE A 302 35.81 9.87 5.48
C PHE A 302 35.79 8.32 5.54
N ASP A 303 35.13 7.71 6.52
CA ASP A 303 34.89 6.28 6.60
C ASP A 303 33.66 5.91 5.78
N VAL A 304 33.91 5.28 4.63
CA VAL A 304 32.91 4.47 3.94
C VAL A 304 32.50 3.34 4.92
N PRO A 305 31.21 3.03 5.14
CA PRO A 305 30.84 1.90 5.98
C PRO A 305 31.35 0.63 5.32
N PHE A 306 32.39 0.02 5.88
CA PHE A 306 32.93 -1.25 5.37
C PHE A 306 32.10 -2.46 5.81
N ASP A 307 31.20 -2.28 6.79
CA ASP A 307 30.40 -3.37 7.34
C ASP A 307 29.01 -3.40 6.71
N THR A 308 28.59 -4.59 6.28
CA THR A 308 27.22 -4.84 5.86
C THR A 308 26.28 -4.65 7.05
N PRO A 309 25.20 -3.86 6.91
CA PRO A 309 24.21 -3.71 7.97
C PRO A 309 23.68 -5.08 8.40
N ALA A 310 23.48 -5.24 9.72
CA ALA A 310 22.84 -6.44 10.22
C ALA A 310 21.41 -6.57 9.67
N PRO A 311 20.87 -7.80 9.50
CA PRO A 311 19.49 -8.00 9.10
C PRO A 311 18.50 -7.27 10.00
N VAL A 312 17.36 -6.88 9.44
CA VAL A 312 16.27 -6.25 10.17
C VAL A 312 15.88 -7.11 11.35
N THR A 313 15.68 -6.53 12.52
CA THR A 313 15.10 -7.20 13.67
C THR A 313 13.69 -6.66 13.95
N MET A 314 12.96 -7.29 14.86
CA MET A 314 11.68 -6.78 15.34
C MET A 314 11.85 -6.19 16.72
N GLN A 315 11.07 -5.14 17.01
CA GLN A 315 10.86 -4.67 18.37
C GLN A 315 9.49 -5.15 18.86
N ILE A 316 9.48 -5.80 20.02
CA ILE A 316 8.25 -6.15 20.72
C ILE A 316 8.05 -5.10 21.82
N ASP A 317 7.05 -4.25 21.61
CA ASP A 317 6.66 -3.21 22.57
C ASP A 317 5.17 -3.38 22.88
N PRO A 318 4.82 -4.23 23.87
CA PRO A 318 3.43 -4.52 24.20
C PRO A 318 2.62 -3.27 24.52
N TYR A 319 1.52 -3.09 23.79
CA TYR A 319 0.59 -2.01 24.05
C TYR A 319 -0.23 -2.31 25.32
N ASN A 320 -0.10 -1.44 26.33
CA ASN A 320 -0.74 -1.62 27.63
C ASN A 320 -2.17 -1.05 27.72
N GLY A 321 -2.71 -0.49 26.63
CA GLY A 321 -4.07 0.03 26.58
C GLY A 321 -5.10 -0.98 26.06
N ASN A 322 -6.24 -0.46 25.60
CA ASN A 322 -7.26 -1.26 24.92
C ASN A 322 -6.86 -1.50 23.44
N CYS A 323 -6.56 -2.75 23.08
CA CYS A 323 -6.06 -3.08 21.75
C CYS A 323 -7.04 -2.75 20.62
N LEU A 324 -8.36 -2.80 20.85
CA LEU A 324 -9.35 -2.51 19.81
C LEU A 324 -9.38 -1.03 19.43
N LEU A 325 -9.05 -0.13 20.37
CA LEU A 325 -8.94 1.30 20.08
C LEU A 325 -7.71 1.57 19.20
N LEU A 326 -6.59 0.93 19.53
CA LEU A 326 -5.36 0.98 18.72
C LEU A 326 -5.62 0.40 17.32
N MET A 327 -6.34 -0.72 17.22
CA MET A 327 -6.72 -1.33 15.95
C MET A 327 -7.60 -0.43 15.10
N PHE A 328 -8.54 0.28 15.72
CA PHE A 328 -9.40 1.22 15.00
C PHE A 328 -8.57 2.34 14.38
N GLU A 329 -7.66 2.95 15.14
CA GLU A 329 -6.76 4.01 14.65
C GLU A 329 -5.86 3.48 13.51
N GLY A 330 -5.25 2.30 13.70
CA GLY A 330 -4.45 1.65 12.66
C GLY A 330 -5.24 1.36 11.38
N ALA A 331 -6.52 0.97 11.49
CA ALA A 331 -7.39 0.74 10.33
C ALA A 331 -7.66 2.04 9.54
N LEU A 332 -7.84 3.17 10.24
CA LEU A 332 -8.01 4.48 9.60
C LEU A 332 -6.72 4.93 8.90
N ASP A 333 -5.56 4.76 9.55
CA ASP A 333 -4.27 5.13 8.98
C ASP A 333 -3.91 4.25 7.78
N THR A 334 -4.23 2.96 7.84
CA THR A 334 -4.05 2.04 6.71
C THR A 334 -4.95 2.42 5.53
N LEU A 335 -6.18 2.88 5.78
CA LEU A 335 -7.06 3.37 4.72
C LEU A 335 -6.44 4.57 4.01
N LYS A 336 -5.90 5.53 4.77
CA LYS A 336 -5.21 6.71 4.20
C LYS A 336 -3.96 6.30 3.41
N LEU A 337 -3.16 5.39 3.96
CA LEU A 337 -1.96 4.90 3.27
C LEU A 337 -2.31 4.20 1.95
N GLN A 338 -3.33 3.34 1.95
CA GLN A 338 -3.77 2.64 0.74
C GLN A 338 -4.29 3.61 -0.32
N VAL A 339 -5.09 4.61 0.08
CA VAL A 339 -5.52 5.68 -0.82
C VAL A 339 -4.32 6.40 -1.40
N GLN A 340 -3.29 6.68 -0.60
CA GLN A 340 -2.07 7.31 -1.08
C GLN A 340 -1.30 6.44 -2.09
N GLN A 341 -1.18 5.13 -1.84
CA GLN A 341 -0.44 4.19 -2.69
C GLN A 341 -1.15 3.88 -4.01
N HIS A 342 -2.48 3.88 -4.03
CA HIS A 342 -3.29 3.52 -5.19
C HIS A 342 -3.89 4.74 -5.93
N SER A 343 -3.42 5.95 -5.66
CA SER A 343 -3.87 7.16 -6.37
C SER A 343 -2.73 8.14 -6.59
N VAL A 344 -2.85 8.99 -7.61
CA VAL A 344 -1.83 9.99 -7.94
C VAL A 344 -2.45 11.38 -8.02
N THR A 345 -1.93 12.29 -7.21
CA THR A 345 -2.24 13.72 -7.27
C THR A 345 -1.47 14.42 -8.39
N ASN A 346 -1.94 15.59 -8.82
CA ASN A 346 -1.19 16.45 -9.75
C ASN A 346 0.23 16.77 -9.24
N ALA A 347 0.39 16.99 -7.93
CA ALA A 347 1.66 17.33 -7.32
C ALA A 347 2.66 16.16 -7.37
N GLU A 348 2.19 14.94 -7.08
CA GLU A 348 3.00 13.71 -7.17
C GLU A 348 3.42 13.43 -8.62
N GLN A 349 2.50 13.56 -9.58
CA GLN A 349 2.81 13.40 -11.00
C GLN A 349 3.86 14.40 -11.48
N ARG A 350 3.74 15.69 -11.09
CA ARG A 350 4.73 16.72 -11.46
C ARG A 350 6.10 16.46 -10.84
N ARG A 351 6.14 15.97 -9.60
CA ARG A 351 7.38 15.59 -8.92
C ARG A 351 8.06 14.41 -9.62
N ALA A 352 7.29 13.40 -10.01
CA ALA A 352 7.79 12.29 -10.81
C ALA A 352 8.36 12.80 -12.16
N ALA A 353 7.66 13.73 -12.81
CA ALA A 353 8.10 14.35 -14.07
C ALA A 353 9.44 15.07 -13.96
N SER A 354 9.58 15.93 -12.96
CA SER A 354 10.82 16.65 -12.71
C SER A 354 12.00 15.71 -12.43
N ARG A 355 11.76 14.61 -11.69
CA ARG A 355 12.81 13.62 -11.39
C ARG A 355 13.29 12.90 -12.64
N TYR A 356 12.36 12.47 -13.50
CA TYR A 356 12.67 11.77 -14.75
C TYR A 356 13.44 12.66 -15.74
N LEU A 357 13.04 13.92 -15.90
CA LEU A 357 13.77 14.88 -16.75
C LEU A 357 15.18 15.15 -16.21
N PHE A 358 15.33 15.25 -14.89
CA PHE A 358 16.63 15.42 -14.26
C PHE A 358 17.54 14.22 -14.50
N THR A 359 17.03 12.99 -14.39
CA THR A 359 17.82 11.78 -14.65
C THR A 359 18.26 11.69 -16.12
N LEU A 360 17.38 11.99 -17.07
CA LEU A 360 17.74 12.04 -18.50
C LEU A 360 18.83 13.09 -18.79
N GLY A 361 18.71 14.29 -18.22
CA GLY A 361 19.71 15.34 -18.35
C GLY A 361 21.06 14.94 -17.78
N ALA A 362 21.08 14.26 -16.64
CA ALA A 362 22.31 13.74 -16.03
C ALA A 362 22.98 12.65 -16.89
N GLU A 363 22.21 11.71 -17.44
CA GLU A 363 22.72 10.69 -18.36
C GLU A 363 23.37 11.30 -19.60
N GLN A 364 22.74 12.33 -20.18
CA GLN A 364 23.25 12.97 -21.40
C GLN A 364 24.49 13.82 -21.15
N VAL A 365 24.62 14.45 -19.98
CA VAL A 365 25.85 15.15 -19.57
C VAL A 365 26.98 14.15 -19.29
N MET A 366 26.69 13.01 -18.67
CA MET A 366 27.66 11.93 -18.45
C MET A 366 28.18 11.34 -19.76
N ALA A 367 27.33 11.21 -20.79
CA ALA A 367 27.72 10.76 -22.12
C ALA A 367 28.66 11.72 -22.88
N LEU A 368 28.77 12.99 -22.45
CA LEU A 368 29.56 14.04 -23.10
C LEU A 368 30.86 14.39 -22.34
N MET A 369 31.17 13.74 -21.22
CA MET A 369 32.41 14.00 -20.48
C MET A 369 33.64 13.34 -21.16
N PRO A 370 34.75 14.07 -21.38
CA PRO A 370 35.96 13.49 -21.98
C PRO A 370 36.80 12.72 -20.95
N GLY A 371 37.16 11.48 -21.26
CA GLY A 371 38.11 10.66 -20.48
C GLY A 371 37.52 9.37 -19.90
N ARG A 372 38.34 8.61 -19.15
CA ARG A 372 38.17 7.20 -18.74
C ARG A 372 36.88 6.83 -17.98
N LEU A 373 35.98 7.79 -17.72
CA LEU A 373 34.64 7.56 -17.16
C LEU A 373 33.60 7.13 -18.22
N GLY A 374 33.82 7.44 -19.52
CA GLY A 374 32.96 6.98 -20.62
C GLY A 374 33.12 5.49 -20.98
N ALA A 375 34.15 4.81 -20.46
CA ALA A 375 34.42 3.40 -20.75
C ALA A 375 33.49 2.42 -20.00
N LEU A 376 32.73 2.88 -19.00
CA LEU A 376 31.80 2.05 -18.22
C LEU A 376 30.42 1.89 -18.87
N VAL A 377 30.09 2.67 -19.91
CA VAL A 377 28.80 2.56 -20.63
C VAL A 377 28.89 1.58 -21.81
N GLY A 378 30.08 1.10 -22.16
CA GLY A 378 30.29 0.18 -23.28
C GLY A 378 30.27 -1.31 -22.94
N ILE A 379 30.16 -1.67 -21.65
CA ILE A 379 30.09 -3.07 -21.20
C ILE A 379 29.09 -3.14 -20.04
N ILE A 380 27.80 -3.24 -20.34
CA ILE A 380 26.74 -3.98 -19.63
C ILE A 380 25.56 -4.07 -20.59
#